data_AF-X1QWB8-F1
#
_entry.id   AF-X1QWB8-F1
#
_cell.length_a   1.000
_cell.length_b   1.000
_cell.length_c   1.000
_cell.angle_alpha   90.00
_cell.angle_beta   90.00
_cell.angle_gamma   90.00
#
_symmetry.space_group_name_H-M   'P 1'
#
loop_
_entity.id
_entity.type
_entity.pdbx_description
1 polymer ?
#
loop_
_entity_poly.entity_id
_entity_poly.type
_entity_poly.pdbx_seq_one_letter_code
_entity_poly.pdbx_strand_id
1 'polypeptide(L)'
;INHSCDPNCWMSDAFTLIARRTIKSEDEITADYALWETDEFISSWKCNCGSELCRGQITGNDWKNIELQQRYKGHFSPLINKWINKIGVGVKVNIIILRTIGEYKILNIP
;
A
#
# COMPACT_ATOMS: atom_id res chain seq x y z
N ILE A 1 0.73 12.56 -13.87
CA ILE A 1 0.28 11.17 -14.05
C ILE A 1 -1.04 11.01 -13.30
N ASN A 2 -2.03 10.33 -13.85
CA ASN A 2 -3.31 10.14 -13.17
C ASN A 2 -3.30 8.91 -12.26
N HIS A 3 -4.26 8.88 -11.35
CA HIS A 3 -4.45 7.79 -10.42
C HIS A 3 -5.17 6.59 -11.06
N SER A 4 -4.70 5.38 -10.75
CA SER A 4 -5.49 4.15 -10.86
C SER A 4 -5.25 3.25 -9.64
N CYS A 5 -6.30 2.56 -9.16
CA CYS A 5 -6.20 1.57 -8.08
C CYS A 5 -5.57 0.24 -8.53
N ASP A 6 -5.48 0.02 -9.85
CA ASP A 6 -4.63 -1.00 -10.46
C ASP A 6 -3.79 -0.31 -11.54
N PRO A 7 -2.66 0.30 -11.15
CA PRO A 7 -1.85 1.10 -12.06
C PRO A 7 -0.96 0.23 -12.95
N ASN A 8 -0.47 0.81 -14.05
CA ASN A 8 0.58 0.20 -14.88
C ASN A 8 2.00 0.66 -14.49
N CYS A 9 2.15 1.64 -13.61
CA CYS A 9 3.42 2.04 -13.00
C CYS A 9 3.45 1.89 -11.48
N TRP A 10 4.67 1.83 -10.94
CA TRP A 10 4.98 1.84 -9.52
C TRP A 10 6.37 2.44 -9.24
N MET A 11 6.73 2.69 -7.99
CA MET A 11 8.01 3.33 -7.68
C MET A 11 9.18 2.33 -7.71
N SER A 12 10.34 2.80 -8.18
CA SER A 12 11.62 2.08 -8.04
C SER A 12 12.52 2.73 -7.00
N ASP A 13 12.41 4.06 -6.84
CA ASP A 13 13.11 4.86 -5.85
C ASP A 13 12.20 6.03 -5.39
N ALA A 14 12.75 7.09 -4.82
CA ALA A 14 11.97 8.23 -4.32
C ALA A 14 11.32 9.10 -5.41
N PHE A 15 11.79 9.03 -6.66
CA PHE A 15 11.43 9.96 -7.74
C PHE A 15 11.11 9.26 -9.06
N THR A 16 11.46 7.98 -9.21
CA THR A 16 11.36 7.24 -10.47
C THR A 16 10.20 6.25 -10.45
N LEU A 17 9.26 6.43 -11.38
CA LEU A 17 8.26 5.42 -11.73
C LEU A 17 8.78 4.50 -12.82
N ILE A 18 8.57 3.20 -12.65
CA ILE A 18 8.86 2.18 -13.66
C ILE A 18 7.57 1.42 -14.01
N ALA A 19 7.56 0.76 -15.16
CA ALA A 19 6.46 -0.12 -15.54
C ALA A 19 6.34 -1.30 -14.56
N ARG A 20 5.11 -1.56 -14.11
CA ARG A 20 4.71 -2.74 -13.31
C ARG A 20 4.26 -3.90 -14.21
N ARG A 21 3.85 -3.59 -15.43
CA ARG A 21 3.39 -4.51 -16.47
C ARG A 21 3.68 -3.92 -17.85
N THR A 22 3.55 -4.71 -18.91
CA THR A 22 3.66 -4.21 -20.28
C THR A 22 2.64 -3.10 -20.53
N ILE A 23 3.11 -1.99 -21.13
CA ILE A 23 2.31 -0.83 -21.52
C ILE A 23 2.35 -0.78 -23.05
N LYS A 24 1.18 -0.72 -23.70
CA LYS A 24 1.06 -0.62 -25.15
C LYS A 24 0.99 0.85 -25.57
N SER A 25 1.13 1.11 -26.87
CA SER A 25 0.84 2.45 -27.40
C SER A 25 -0.59 2.85 -27.05
N GLU A 26 -0.80 4.13 -26.78
CA GLU A 26 -2.09 4.73 -26.38
C GLU A 26 -2.61 4.34 -24.99
N ASP A 27 -1.98 3.40 -24.27
CA ASP A 27 -2.33 3.15 -22.87
C ASP A 27 -1.99 4.38 -22.03
N GLU A 28 -2.94 4.83 -21.21
CA GLU A 28 -2.66 5.88 -20.23
C GLU A 28 -1.67 5.37 -19.18
N ILE A 29 -0.59 6.11 -18.96
CA ILE A 29 0.34 5.83 -17.87
C ILE A 29 -0.32 6.28 -16.56
N THR A 30 -0.49 5.35 -15.63
CA THR A 30 -1.18 5.57 -14.34
C THR A 30 -0.37 5.02 -13.19
N ALA A 31 -0.55 5.61 -12.01
CA ALA A 31 0.10 5.19 -10.78
C ALA A 31 -0.89 5.24 -9.60
N ASP A 32 -0.68 4.39 -8.61
CA ASP A 32 -1.48 4.43 -7.38
C ASP A 32 -0.88 5.49 -6.44
N TYR A 33 -1.67 6.45 -5.99
CA TYR A 33 -1.16 7.54 -5.16
C TYR A 33 -0.78 7.04 -3.75
N ALA A 34 -1.32 5.88 -3.33
CA ALA A 34 -0.90 5.20 -2.12
C ALA A 34 0.61 4.87 -2.09
N LEU A 35 1.29 4.91 -3.24
CA LEU A 35 2.72 4.67 -3.32
C LEU A 35 3.56 5.80 -2.72
N TRP A 36 3.06 7.03 -2.62
CA TRP A 36 3.82 8.17 -2.07
C TRP A 36 3.02 9.16 -1.23
N GLU A 37 1.70 9.23 -1.38
CA GLU A 37 0.85 10.18 -0.68
C GLU A 37 0.41 9.64 0.68
N THR A 38 0.50 10.49 1.71
CA THR A 38 0.26 10.13 3.11
C THR A 38 -0.60 11.16 3.86
N ASP A 39 -0.90 12.30 3.24
CA ASP A 39 -1.66 13.40 3.83
C ASP A 39 -3.15 13.27 3.52
N GLU A 40 -3.96 13.14 4.57
CA GLU A 40 -5.43 13.07 4.50
C GLU A 40 -6.09 14.37 4.02
N PHE A 41 -5.43 15.52 4.20
CA PHE A 41 -5.94 16.79 3.70
C PHE A 41 -5.72 16.95 2.19
N ILE A 42 -4.71 16.27 1.65
CA ILE A 42 -4.43 16.25 0.21
C ILE A 42 -5.22 15.14 -0.46
N SER A 43 -5.22 13.93 0.12
CA SER A 43 -5.93 12.77 -0.39
C SER A 43 -7.16 12.46 0.44
N SER A 44 -8.28 13.03 0.00
CA SER A 44 -9.62 12.63 0.40
C SER A 44 -10.60 12.94 -0.74
N TRP A 45 -10.69 12.04 -1.71
CA TRP A 45 -11.53 12.23 -2.90
C TRP A 45 -12.08 10.93 -3.49
N LYS A 46 -13.23 11.03 -4.15
CA LYS A 46 -13.90 9.89 -4.79
C LYS A 46 -13.17 9.45 -6.05
N CYS A 47 -12.80 8.18 -6.11
CA CYS A 47 -12.10 7.58 -7.24
C CYS A 47 -13.06 7.11 -8.34
N ASN A 48 -12.74 7.45 -9.59
CA ASN A 48 -13.47 6.99 -10.78
C ASN A 48 -12.51 6.40 -11.83
N CYS A 49 -11.43 5.73 -11.40
CA CYS A 49 -10.38 5.25 -12.31
C CYS A 49 -10.79 4.09 -13.25
N GLY A 50 -11.99 3.53 -13.09
CA GLY A 50 -12.53 2.49 -13.97
C GLY A 50 -11.95 1.08 -13.77
N SER A 51 -10.96 0.89 -12.89
CA SER A 51 -10.44 -0.43 -12.55
C SER A 51 -11.49 -1.29 -11.82
N GLU A 52 -11.52 -2.60 -12.09
CA GLU A 52 -12.28 -3.58 -11.29
C GLU A 52 -11.82 -3.61 -9.82
N LEU A 53 -10.58 -3.19 -9.56
CA LEU A 53 -9.99 -3.08 -8.23
C LEU A 53 -10.12 -1.66 -7.66
N CYS A 54 -11.01 -0.83 -8.21
CA CYS A 54 -11.24 0.52 -7.73
C CYS A 54 -11.69 0.51 -6.27
N ARG A 55 -11.00 1.30 -5.43
CA ARG A 55 -11.32 1.47 -4.00
C ARG A 55 -12.50 2.40 -3.75
N GLY A 56 -12.99 3.11 -4.78
CA GLY A 56 -14.09 4.06 -4.70
C GLY A 56 -13.76 5.38 -4.00
N GLN A 57 -12.88 5.37 -3.01
CA GLN A 57 -12.41 6.52 -2.26
C GLN A 57 -10.90 6.41 -2.06
N ILE A 58 -10.16 7.49 -2.34
CA ILE A 58 -8.71 7.59 -2.08
C ILE A 58 -8.51 8.36 -0.79
N THR A 59 -7.59 7.87 0.04
CA THR A 59 -7.22 8.47 1.33
C THR A 59 -5.71 8.56 1.50
N GLY A 60 -5.23 9.49 2.33
CA GLY A 60 -3.83 9.56 2.73
C GLY A 60 -3.36 8.32 3.53
N ASN A 61 -4.28 7.52 4.06
CA ASN A 61 -4.00 6.30 4.80
C ASN A 61 -3.94 5.04 3.93
N ASP A 62 -4.15 5.14 2.62
CA ASP A 62 -4.26 3.98 1.73
C ASP A 62 -3.02 3.08 1.75
N TRP A 63 -1.83 3.62 1.98
CA TRP A 63 -0.59 2.86 2.12
C TRP A 63 -0.61 1.87 3.31
N LYS A 64 -1.53 2.05 4.27
CA LYS A 64 -1.74 1.14 5.41
C LYS A 64 -2.56 -0.10 5.03
N ASN A 65 -3.22 -0.10 3.87
CA ASN A 65 -4.02 -1.23 3.41
C ASN A 65 -3.11 -2.46 3.17
N ILE A 66 -3.39 -3.57 3.88
CA ILE A 66 -2.55 -4.77 3.84
C ILE A 66 -2.49 -5.43 2.45
N GLU A 67 -3.58 -5.37 1.68
CA GLU A 67 -3.61 -5.92 0.32
C GLU A 67 -2.74 -5.11 -0.62
N LEU A 68 -2.75 -3.78 -0.49
CA LEU A 68 -1.84 -2.91 -1.25
C LEU A 68 -0.38 -3.10 -0.83
N GLN A 69 -0.11 -3.23 0.48
CA GLN A 69 1.24 -3.52 0.97
C GLN A 69 1.80 -4.83 0.40
N GLN A 70 0.95 -5.86 0.27
CA GLN A 70 1.33 -7.13 -0.35
C GLN A 70 1.52 -6.99 -1.86
N ARG A 71 0.58 -6.35 -2.55
CA ARG A 71 0.59 -6.16 -4.02
C ARG A 71 1.76 -5.32 -4.51
N TYR A 72 2.12 -4.27 -3.77
CA TYR A 72 3.16 -3.30 -4.13
C TYR A 72 4.42 -3.44 -3.28
N LYS A 73 4.64 -4.60 -2.65
CA LYS A 73 5.77 -4.85 -1.75
C LYS A 73 7.09 -4.38 -2.37
N GLY A 74 7.75 -3.43 -1.71
CA GLY A 74 9.03 -2.88 -2.15
C GLY A 74 8.94 -1.74 -3.16
N HIS A 75 7.74 -1.36 -3.61
CA HIS A 75 7.50 -0.37 -4.67
C HIS A 75 6.73 0.87 -4.22
N PHE A 76 6.58 1.07 -2.91
CA PHE A 76 6.24 2.37 -2.32
C PHE A 76 7.45 3.30 -2.33
N SER A 77 7.24 4.57 -1.97
CA SER A 77 8.33 5.50 -1.69
C SER A 77 9.24 4.92 -0.59
N PRO A 78 10.55 5.25 -0.59
CA PRO A 78 11.47 4.71 0.42
C PRO A 78 11.03 4.96 1.87
N LEU A 79 10.38 6.10 2.12
CA LEU A 79 9.85 6.45 3.44
C LEU A 79 8.69 5.55 3.84
N ILE A 80 7.71 5.35 2.95
CA ILE A 80 6.55 4.50 3.22
C ILE A 80 6.99 3.03 3.37
N ASN A 81 7.88 2.53 2.52
CA ASN A 81 8.48 1.19 2.69
C ASN A 81 9.13 1.03 4.08
N LYS A 82 9.85 2.04 4.57
CA LYS A 82 10.43 2.02 5.92
C LYS A 82 9.36 1.94 7.01
N TRP A 83 8.25 2.65 6.86
CA TRP A 83 7.13 2.59 7.80
C TRP A 83 6.41 1.25 7.78
N ILE A 84 6.09 0.72 6.59
CA ILE A 84 5.48 -0.60 6.42
C ILE A 84 6.35 -1.67 7.08
N ASN A 85 7.67 -1.63 6.89
CA ASN A 85 8.59 -2.57 7.52
C ASN A 85 8.59 -2.44 9.05
N LYS A 86 8.55 -1.22 9.59
CA LYS A 86 8.48 -0.99 11.05
C LYS A 86 7.17 -1.54 11.64
N ILE A 87 6.04 -1.33 10.96
CA ILE A 87 4.73 -1.85 11.37
C ILE A 87 4.71 -3.38 11.26
N GLY A 88 5.20 -3.92 10.14
CA GLY A 88 5.27 -5.36 9.88
C GLY A 88 6.18 -6.10 10.84
N VAL A 89 7.25 -5.48 11.33
CA VAL A 89 8.05 -6.02 12.45
C VAL A 89 7.22 -6.09 13.73
N GLY A 90 6.45 -5.06 14.08
CA GLY A 90 5.55 -5.07 15.24
C GLY A 90 4.45 -6.13 15.14
N VAL A 91 3.85 -6.31 13.95
CA VAL A 91 2.84 -7.35 13.70
C VAL A 91 3.45 -8.75 13.73
N LYS A 92 4.63 -8.96 13.13
CA LYS A 92 5.34 -10.24 13.23
C LYS A 92 5.78 -10.55 14.66
N VAL A 93 6.24 -9.58 15.43
CA VAL A 93 6.57 -9.75 16.86
C VAL A 93 5.30 -10.15 17.63
N ASN A 94 4.16 -9.49 17.41
CA ASN A 94 2.89 -9.87 18.05
C ASN A 94 2.39 -11.27 17.62
N ILE A 95 2.60 -11.67 16.36
CA ILE A 95 2.22 -13.01 15.87
C ILE A 95 3.19 -14.09 16.41
N ILE A 96 4.49 -13.79 16.55
CA ILE A 96 5.49 -14.73 17.09
C ILE A 96 5.35 -14.91 18.61
N ILE A 97 4.75 -13.96 19.32
CA ILE A 97 4.39 -14.08 20.76
C ILE A 97 3.12 -14.93 20.97
N LEU A 98 2.51 -15.52 19.93
CA LEU A 98 1.54 -16.60 20.10
C LEU A 98 2.26 -17.96 20.10
N ARG A 99 3.01 -18.26 21.17
CA ARG A 99 3.43 -19.63 21.45
C ARG A 99 2.35 -20.35 22.24
N THR A 100 1.79 -21.38 21.62
CA THR A 100 0.83 -22.31 22.20
C THR A 100 1.39 -22.93 23.48
N ILE A 101 0.88 -22.49 24.62
CA ILE A 101 0.85 -23.28 25.85
C ILE A 101 -0.62 -23.50 26.14
N GLY A 102 -1.06 -24.75 25.98
CA GLY A 102 -2.40 -25.31 26.25
C GLY A 102 -3.59 -24.33 26.33
N GLU A 103 -4.49 -24.40 25.34
CA GLU A 103 -5.91 -23.97 25.36
C GLU A 103 -6.34 -22.62 25.97
N TYR A 104 -5.44 -21.74 26.40
CA TYR A 104 -5.83 -20.47 27.02
C TYR A 104 -5.22 -19.28 26.26
N LYS A 105 -6.11 -18.50 25.62
CA LYS A 105 -5.80 -17.14 25.14
C LYS A 105 -5.79 -16.20 26.33
N ILE A 106 -4.61 -15.75 26.76
CA ILE A 106 -4.48 -14.61 27.68
C ILE A 106 -4.19 -13.36 26.84
N LEU A 107 -5.15 -12.43 26.82
CA LEU A 107 -4.95 -11.07 26.31
C LEU A 107 -4.21 -10.28 27.39
N ASN A 108 -2.90 -10.15 27.26
CA ASN A 108 -2.16 -9.17 28.05
C ASN A 108 -2.14 -7.84 27.28
N ILE A 109 -3.02 -6.94 27.72
CA ILE A 109 -3.05 -5.53 27.33
C ILE A 109 -2.11 -4.77 28.28
N PRO A 110 -1.07 -4.09 27.78
CA PRO A 110 -0.64 -2.80 28.29
C PRO A 110 -1.25 -1.65 27.47
#